data_AF-A0A966WSS9-F1
#
_entry.id   AF-A0A966WSS9-F1
#
_cell.length_a   1.000
_cell.length_b   1.000
_cell.length_c   1.000
_cell.angle_alpha   90.00
_cell.angle_beta   90.00
_cell.angle_gamma   90.00
#
_symmetry.space_group_name_H-M   'P 1'
#
loop_
_entity.id
_entity.type
_entity.pdbx_description
1 polymer ?
#
loop_
_entity_poly.entity_id
_entity_poly.type
_entity_poly.pdbx_seq_one_letter_code
_entity_poly.pdbx_strand_id
1 'polypeptide(L)'
;SGVLITRAALNRAGGFDEIFPICNDIDFWIRLARAGVPFRFTGHETLRYRKHPDAMSRRSADLIAELARVHFKHRAWAAIPAPARRARLRRLLLSAARMNARSRPARALHELFTALVFPCFIR
;
A
#
# COMPACT_ATOMS: atom_id res chain seq x y z
N SER A 1 12.10 -0.27 7.42
CA SER A 1 12.57 -1.67 7.47
C SER A 1 14.08 -1.68 7.31
N GLY A 2 14.75 -2.78 7.66
CA GLY A 2 16.19 -2.97 7.50
C GLY A 2 16.36 -4.07 6.48
N VAL A 3 16.57 -3.69 5.22
CA VAL A 3 16.57 -4.62 4.09
C VAL A 3 17.76 -4.32 3.21
N LEU A 4 18.40 -5.39 2.73
CA LEU A 4 19.40 -5.34 1.68
C LEU A 4 18.81 -5.95 0.41
N ILE A 5 19.07 -5.32 -0.72
CA ILE A 5 18.55 -5.73 -2.02
C ILE A 5 19.70 -5.74 -3.01
N THR A 6 19.77 -6.77 -3.85
CA THR A 6 20.76 -6.81 -4.92
C THR A 6 20.44 -5.76 -5.98
N ARG A 7 21.47 -5.22 -6.63
CA ARG A 7 21.28 -4.31 -7.77
C ARG A 7 20.42 -4.93 -8.87
N ALA A 8 20.57 -6.22 -9.12
CA ALA A 8 19.77 -6.95 -10.09
C ALA A 8 18.26 -6.94 -9.75
N ALA A 9 17.90 -7.15 -8.48
CA ALA A 9 16.50 -7.10 -8.05
C ALA A 9 15.94 -5.67 -8.13
N LEU A 10 16.74 -4.66 -7.75
CA LEU A 10 16.36 -3.25 -7.89
C LEU A 10 16.05 -2.89 -9.36
N ASN A 11 16.95 -3.26 -10.28
CA ASN A 11 16.77 -3.00 -11.71
C ASN A 11 15.55 -3.73 -12.28
N ARG A 12 15.29 -4.96 -11.81
CA ARG A 12 14.14 -5.75 -12.25
C ARG A 12 12.81 -5.14 -11.83
N ALA A 13 12.75 -4.53 -10.64
CA ALA A 13 11.55 -3.85 -10.17
C ALA A 13 11.41 -2.43 -10.77
N GLY A 14 12.50 -1.76 -11.11
CA GLY A 14 12.49 -0.40 -11.68
C GLY A 14 12.44 0.71 -10.62
N GLY A 15 13.09 0.53 -9.46
CA GLY A 15 13.17 1.56 -8.42
C GLY A 15 11.83 1.90 -7.75
N PHE A 16 11.74 3.03 -7.05
CA PHE A 16 10.47 3.50 -6.46
C PHE A 16 9.62 4.19 -7.52
N ASP A 17 8.29 4.00 -7.43
CA ASP A 17 7.34 4.72 -8.27
C ASP A 17 6.99 6.05 -7.60
N GLU A 18 7.36 7.15 -8.25
CA GLU A 18 7.20 8.52 -7.74
C GLU A 18 5.73 8.98 -7.68
N ILE A 19 4.80 8.25 -8.31
CA ILE A 19 3.36 8.48 -8.16
C ILE A 19 2.92 8.29 -6.69
N PHE A 20 3.70 7.55 -5.88
CA PHE A 20 3.45 7.31 -4.47
C PHE A 20 4.42 8.10 -3.59
N PRO A 21 4.03 9.29 -3.10
CA PRO A 21 4.87 10.04 -2.15
C PRO A 21 4.99 9.35 -0.78
N ILE A 22 4.01 8.50 -0.45
CA ILE A 22 3.95 7.66 0.75
C ILE A 22 3.59 6.24 0.30
N CYS A 23 4.06 5.22 1.02
CA CYS A 23 3.84 3.80 0.68
C CYS A 23 4.47 3.35 -0.65
N ASN A 24 5.42 4.11 -1.21
CA ASN A 24 6.24 3.68 -2.34
C ASN A 24 7.00 2.39 -2.08
N ASP A 25 7.38 2.15 -0.82
CA ASP A 25 7.99 0.91 -0.37
C ASP A 25 7.05 -0.28 -0.54
N ILE A 26 5.77 -0.16 -0.17
CA ILE A 26 4.77 -1.22 -0.37
C ILE A 26 4.57 -1.53 -1.86
N ASP A 27 4.46 -0.50 -2.70
CA ASP A 27 4.37 -0.69 -4.16
C ASP A 27 5.60 -1.42 -4.69
N PHE A 28 6.79 -1.02 -4.25
CA PHE A 28 8.06 -1.61 -4.64
C PHE A 28 8.17 -3.09 -4.21
N TRP A 29 7.77 -3.43 -2.98
CA TRP A 29 7.75 -4.82 -2.51
C TRP A 29 6.80 -5.70 -3.33
N ILE A 30 5.62 -5.19 -3.68
CA ILE A 30 4.68 -5.94 -4.54
C ILE A 30 5.31 -6.17 -5.92
N ARG A 31 5.98 -5.17 -6.52
CA ARG A 31 6.67 -5.34 -7.81
C ARG A 31 7.80 -6.34 -7.74
N LEU A 32 8.60 -6.36 -6.67
CA LEU A 32 9.64 -7.37 -6.45
C LEU A 32 9.04 -8.78 -6.36
N ALA A 33 7.95 -8.95 -5.59
CA ALA A 33 7.26 -10.23 -5.49
C ALA A 33 6.67 -10.69 -6.83
N ARG A 34 6.07 -9.78 -7.61
CA ARG A 34 5.58 -10.05 -8.97
C ARG A 34 6.69 -10.46 -9.93
N ALA A 35 7.89 -9.91 -9.76
CA ALA A 35 9.06 -10.22 -10.56
C ALA A 35 9.77 -11.53 -10.14
N GLY A 36 9.17 -12.29 -9.21
CA GLY A 36 9.71 -13.56 -8.72
C GLY A 36 10.98 -13.41 -7.88
N VAL A 37 11.24 -12.22 -7.33
CA VAL A 37 12.40 -12.02 -6.46
C VAL A 37 12.16 -12.75 -5.13
N PRO A 38 13.06 -13.65 -4.69
CA PRO A 38 12.89 -14.37 -3.44
C PRO A 38 13.11 -13.45 -2.23
N PHE A 39 12.25 -13.59 -1.23
CA PHE A 39 12.37 -12.89 0.05
C PHE A 39 12.96 -13.84 1.09
N ARG A 40 14.00 -13.38 1.80
CA ARG A 40 14.59 -14.10 2.94
C ARG A 40 14.59 -13.19 4.15
N PHE A 41 14.36 -13.80 5.31
CA PHE A 41 14.29 -13.10 6.59
C PHE A 41 15.43 -13.59 7.48
N THR A 42 16.07 -12.67 8.19
CA THR A 42 17.16 -13.02 9.11
C THR A 42 16.65 -13.73 10.37
N GLY A 43 15.39 -13.51 10.75
CA GLY A 43 14.84 -13.98 12.04
C GLY A 43 15.35 -13.20 13.25
N HIS A 44 16.17 -12.16 13.04
CA HIS A 44 16.80 -11.36 14.09
C HIS A 44 16.47 -9.88 13.94
N GLU A 45 16.48 -9.16 15.06
CA GLU A 45 16.36 -7.70 15.07
C GLU A 45 17.64 -7.07 14.52
N THR A 46 17.54 -6.43 13.35
CA THR A 46 18.68 -5.84 12.63
C THR A 46 18.66 -4.32 12.60
N LEU A 47 17.63 -3.69 13.19
CA LEU A 47 17.46 -2.25 13.16
C LEU A 47 16.78 -1.74 14.43
N ARG A 48 17.11 -0.52 14.85
CA ARG A 48 16.36 0.22 15.86
C ARG A 48 15.66 1.39 15.19
N TYR A 49 14.33 1.38 15.15
CA TYR A 49 13.56 2.41 14.47
C TYR A 49 13.17 3.53 15.44
N ARG A 50 13.67 4.75 15.19
CA ARG A 50 13.30 5.92 15.97
C ARG A 50 11.96 6.47 15.49
N LYS A 51 10.99 6.58 16.40
CA LYS A 51 9.76 7.35 16.20
C LYS A 51 9.97 8.75 16.76
N HIS A 52 9.59 9.78 16.01
CA HIS A 52 9.67 11.18 16.44
C HIS A 52 8.33 11.90 16.17
N PRO A 53 8.13 13.10 16.72
CA PRO A 53 6.85 13.80 16.59
C PRO A 53 6.38 14.00 15.14
N ASP A 54 7.26 14.33 14.22
CA ASP A 54 6.88 14.58 12.81
C ASP A 54 6.85 13.31 11.95
N ALA A 55 6.87 12.13 12.55
CA ALA A 55 6.83 10.88 11.82
C ALA A 55 5.52 10.77 11.00
N MET A 56 5.65 10.33 9.74
CA MET A 56 4.53 10.15 8.80
C MET A 56 3.38 9.29 9.35
N SER A 57 3.65 8.42 10.32
CA SER A 57 2.64 7.66 11.05
C SER A 57 1.60 8.50 11.80
N ARG A 58 1.78 9.82 11.93
CA ARG A 58 0.75 10.75 12.42
C ARG A 58 -0.23 11.23 11.34
N ARG A 59 0.14 11.13 10.06
CA ARG A 59 -0.76 11.39 8.92
C ARG A 59 -1.53 10.12 8.56
N SER A 60 -2.14 9.49 9.56
CA SER A 60 -2.72 8.16 9.43
C SER A 60 -3.79 8.08 8.33
N ALA A 61 -4.56 9.14 8.11
CA ALA A 61 -5.56 9.19 7.04
C ALA A 61 -4.92 9.18 5.64
N ASP A 62 -3.86 9.99 5.43
CA ASP A 62 -3.14 10.04 4.16
C ASP A 62 -2.41 8.71 3.89
N LEU A 63 -1.81 8.10 4.91
CA LEU A 63 -1.16 6.80 4.79
C LEU A 63 -2.14 5.71 4.36
N ILE A 64 -3.32 5.63 5.00
CA ILE A 64 -4.31 4.60 4.67
C ILE A 64 -4.90 4.81 3.26
N ALA A 65 -5.12 6.06 2.86
CA ALA A 65 -5.59 6.39 1.52
C ALA A 65 -4.54 6.06 0.43
N GLU A 66 -3.25 6.39 0.65
CA GLU A 66 -2.18 6.00 -0.27
C GLU A 66 -2.00 4.48 -0.33
N LEU A 67 -2.09 3.79 0.80
CA LEU A 67 -2.08 2.33 0.81
C LEU A 67 -3.25 1.75 0.01
N ALA A 68 -4.44 2.36 0.04
CA ALA A 68 -5.55 1.98 -0.81
C ALA A 68 -5.22 2.17 -2.31
N ARG A 69 -4.58 3.28 -2.70
CA ARG A 69 -4.12 3.52 -4.09
C ARG A 69 -3.10 2.47 -4.54
N VAL A 70 -2.15 2.08 -3.70
CA VAL A 70 -1.19 1.00 -4.00
C VAL A 70 -1.94 -0.32 -4.24
N HIS A 71 -2.84 -0.70 -3.34
CA HIS A 71 -3.65 -1.91 -3.50
C HIS A 71 -4.53 -1.86 -4.75
N PHE A 72 -5.03 -0.68 -5.11
CA PHE A 72 -5.78 -0.46 -6.33
C PHE A 72 -4.91 -0.66 -7.58
N LYS A 73 -3.70 -0.10 -7.62
CA LYS A 73 -2.75 -0.31 -8.72
C LYS A 73 -2.51 -1.80 -8.96
N HIS A 74 -2.33 -2.57 -7.88
CA HIS A 74 -2.06 -4.02 -7.93
C HIS A 74 -3.31 -4.91 -7.89
N ARG A 75 -4.52 -4.34 -8.04
CA ARG A 75 -5.80 -5.05 -7.88
C ARG A 75 -6.00 -6.22 -8.83
N ALA A 76 -5.23 -6.31 -9.92
CA ALA A 76 -5.30 -7.37 -10.93
C ALA A 76 -4.22 -8.47 -10.76
N TRP A 77 -3.42 -8.45 -9.69
CA TRP A 77 -2.44 -9.52 -9.43
C TRP A 77 -3.04 -10.90 -9.10
N ALA A 78 -3.13 -11.78 -10.11
CA ALA A 78 -3.77 -13.09 -10.01
C ALA A 78 -3.18 -14.03 -8.94
N ALA A 79 -1.93 -13.83 -8.51
CA ALA A 79 -1.31 -14.65 -7.46
C ALA A 79 -2.03 -14.56 -6.10
N ILE A 80 -2.79 -13.47 -5.86
CA ILE A 80 -3.62 -13.35 -4.65
C ILE A 80 -5.09 -13.60 -5.02
N PRO A 81 -5.84 -14.41 -4.27
CA PRO A 81 -7.27 -14.62 -4.53
C PRO A 81 -8.04 -13.29 -4.62
N ALA A 82 -8.91 -13.18 -5.62
CA ALA A 82 -9.67 -11.96 -5.86
C ALA A 82 -10.53 -11.52 -4.64
N PRO A 83 -11.19 -12.43 -3.88
CA PRO A 83 -11.91 -12.05 -2.67
C PRO A 83 -11.01 -11.37 -1.63
N ALA A 84 -9.80 -11.89 -1.42
CA ALA A 84 -8.85 -11.35 -0.44
C ALA A 84 -8.37 -9.93 -0.83
N ARG A 85 -8.03 -9.72 -2.11
CA ARG A 85 -7.63 -8.39 -2.61
C ARG A 85 -8.76 -7.38 -2.52
N ARG A 86 -9.98 -7.75 -2.93
CA ARG A 86 -11.16 -6.87 -2.85
C ARG A 86 -11.49 -6.51 -1.40
N ALA A 87 -11.49 -7.49 -0.49
CA ALA A 87 -11.74 -7.25 0.93
C ALA A 87 -10.70 -6.31 1.55
N ARG A 88 -9.42 -6.50 1.22
CA ARG A 88 -8.33 -5.63 1.70
C ARG A 88 -8.49 -4.20 1.20
N LEU A 89 -8.69 -4.00 -0.10
CA LEU A 89 -8.88 -2.68 -0.69
C LEU A 89 -10.11 -1.98 -0.10
N ARG A 90 -11.24 -2.67 -0.01
CA ARG A 90 -12.47 -2.13 0.59
C ARG A 90 -12.25 -1.69 2.03
N ARG A 91 -11.55 -2.49 2.84
CA ARG A 91 -11.25 -2.14 4.25
C ARG A 91 -10.41 -0.86 4.34
N LEU A 92 -9.41 -0.70 3.47
CA LEU A 92 -8.58 0.50 3.43
C LEU A 92 -9.38 1.73 3.04
N LEU A 93 -10.22 1.64 2.00
CA LEU A 93 -11.07 2.73 1.54
C LEU A 93 -12.08 3.16 2.62
N LEU A 94 -12.75 2.21 3.26
CA LEU A 94 -13.69 2.51 4.36
C LEU A 94 -12.99 3.15 5.57
N SER A 95 -11.78 2.69 5.89
CA SER A 95 -10.98 3.29 6.96
C SER A 95 -10.55 4.71 6.61
N ALA A 96 -10.07 4.94 5.39
CA ALA A 96 -9.70 6.28 4.93
C ALA A 96 -10.92 7.23 4.99
N ALA A 97 -12.07 6.77 4.48
CA ALA A 97 -13.31 7.56 4.49
C ALA A 97 -13.70 7.96 5.91
N ARG A 98 -13.68 7.01 6.85
CA ARG A 98 -14.00 7.27 8.26
C ARG A 98 -13.05 8.30 8.89
N MET A 99 -11.76 8.22 8.56
CA MET A 99 -10.74 9.11 9.14
C MET A 99 -10.79 10.52 8.53
N ASN A 100 -11.18 10.63 7.27
CA ASN A 100 -11.35 11.90 6.56
C ASN A 100 -12.72 12.54 6.76
N ALA A 101 -13.72 11.83 7.31
CA ALA A 101 -15.11 12.27 7.35
C ALA A 101 -15.33 13.67 7.96
N ARG A 102 -14.58 14.03 9.01
CA ARG A 102 -14.71 15.32 9.70
C ARG A 102 -13.82 16.41 9.11
N SER A 103 -12.60 16.07 8.70
CA SER A 103 -11.59 17.05 8.28
C SER A 103 -11.59 17.30 6.76
N ARG A 104 -12.00 16.32 5.96
CA ARG A 104 -11.94 16.32 4.49
C ARG A 104 -13.14 15.57 3.89
N PRO A 105 -14.38 16.07 4.04
CA PRO A 105 -15.60 15.34 3.70
C PRO A 105 -15.69 14.96 2.22
N ALA A 106 -15.24 15.82 1.30
CA ALA A 106 -15.21 15.50 -0.14
C ALA A 106 -14.32 14.28 -0.46
N ARG A 107 -13.15 14.19 0.19
CA ARG A 107 -12.26 13.04 0.05
C ARG A 107 -12.86 11.78 0.66
N ALA A 108 -13.50 11.92 1.83
CA ALA A 108 -14.20 10.81 2.47
C ALA A 108 -15.34 10.24 1.60
N LEU A 109 -16.11 11.12 0.95
CA LEU A 109 -17.16 10.70 0.01
C LEU A 109 -16.58 9.95 -1.20
N HIS A 110 -15.48 10.44 -1.76
CA HIS A 110 -14.79 9.75 -2.86
C HIS A 110 -14.32 8.35 -2.44
N GLU A 111 -13.70 8.21 -1.27
CA GLU A 111 -13.22 6.94 -0.74
C GLU A 111 -14.38 5.97 -0.45
N LEU A 112 -15.49 6.47 0.11
CA LEU A 112 -16.70 5.69 0.36
C LEU A 112 -17.37 5.23 -0.93
N PHE A 113 -17.56 6.14 -1.89
CA PHE A 113 -18.11 5.82 -3.21
C PHE A 113 -17.27 4.73 -3.88
N THR A 114 -15.95 4.90 -3.88
CA THR A 114 -15.04 3.89 -4.42
C THR A 114 -15.22 2.56 -3.70
N ALA A 115 -15.31 2.52 -2.37
CA ALA A 115 -15.49 1.27 -1.61
C ALA A 115 -16.80 0.52 -1.91
N LEU A 116 -17.85 1.24 -2.31
CA LEU A 116 -19.17 0.71 -2.60
C LEU A 116 -19.33 0.27 -4.06
N VAL A 117 -18.73 1.00 -5.00
CA VAL A 117 -18.88 0.75 -6.44
C VAL A 117 -17.85 -0.24 -6.97
N PHE A 118 -16.61 -0.24 -6.45
CA PHE A 118 -15.55 -1.09 -6.98
C PHE A 118 -15.73 -2.62 -6.86
N PRO A 119 -16.46 -3.18 -5.89
CA PRO A 119 -16.73 -4.63 -5.85
C PRO A 119 -17.44 -5.16 -7.09
N CYS A 120 -18.10 -4.31 -7.88
CA CYS A 120 -18.93 -4.71 -9.02
C CYS A 120 -18.17 -4.81 -10.37
N PHE A 121 -16.97 -4.24 -10.51
CA PHE A 121 -16.33 -4.05 -11.83
C PHE A 121 -15.03 -4.84 -12.06
N ILE A 122 -14.59 -5.67 -11.11
CA ILE A 122 -13.39 -6.51 -11.28
C ILE A 122 -13.83 -7.94 -11.61
N ARG A 123 -13.93 -8.24 -12.91
CA ARG A 123 -13.76 -9.61 -13.44
C ARG A 123 -12.29 -10.00 -13.38
#